data_AF-A0A645I449-F1
#
_entry.id   AF-A0A645I449-F1
#
_cell.length_a   1.000
_cell.length_b   1.000
_cell.length_c   1.000
_cell.angle_alpha   90.00
_cell.angle_beta   90.00
_cell.angle_gamma   90.00
#
_symmetry.space_group_name_H-M   'P 1'
#
loop_
_entity.id
_entity.type
_entity.pdbx_description
1 polymer ?
#
loop_
_entity_poly.entity_id
_entity_poly.type
_entity_poly.pdbx_seq_one_letter_code
_entity_poly.pdbx_strand_id
1 'polypeptide(L)'
;MTLEQFFILQKIEKVKEIFLSQQAKNHRLNTLICKNANETEAIYFELNHAAGVTVLNAEAESLEYGNYIVDIKNAKGLEFDSVIIWDFDSYSDADYKLLYVAMTRALHNLYVFTNNETILNLTV
;
A
#
# COMPACT_ATOMS: atom_id res chain seq x y z
N MET A 1 -10.79 6.69 -22.02
CA MET A 1 -9.79 6.22 -21.03
C MET A 1 -8.52 7.02 -21.24
N THR A 2 -8.03 7.72 -20.22
CA THR A 2 -6.76 8.47 -20.28
C THR A 2 -5.60 7.50 -20.07
N LEU A 3 -4.38 7.89 -20.49
CA LEU A 3 -3.17 7.09 -20.26
C LEU A 3 -2.89 6.91 -18.75
N GLU A 4 -3.15 7.95 -17.96
CA GLU A 4 -3.07 7.92 -16.50
C GLU A 4 -4.02 6.88 -15.88
N GLN A 5 -5.29 6.87 -16.29
CA GLN A 5 -6.26 5.87 -15.81
C GLN A 5 -5.81 4.44 -16.16
N PHE A 6 -5.21 4.23 -17.33
CA PHE A 6 -4.68 2.93 -17.72
C PHE A 6 -3.58 2.45 -16.77
N PHE A 7 -2.62 3.31 -16.42
CA PHE A 7 -1.55 2.96 -15.47
C PHE A 7 -2.07 2.71 -14.05
N ILE A 8 -3.05 3.49 -13.60
CA ILE A 8 -3.71 3.25 -12.32
C ILE A 8 -4.32 1.84 -12.30
N LEU A 9 -5.09 1.47 -13.32
CA LEU A 9 -5.69 0.13 -13.40
C LEU A 9 -4.65 -0.99 -13.44
N GLN A 10 -3.52 -0.83 -14.13
CA GLN A 10 -2.41 -1.79 -14.10
C GLN A 10 -1.83 -1.95 -12.68
N LYS A 11 -1.58 -0.84 -11.98
CA LYS A 11 -1.11 -0.87 -10.59
C LYS A 11 -2.11 -1.54 -9.66
N ILE A 12 -3.41 -1.30 -9.85
CA ILE A 12 -4.49 -1.95 -9.09
C ILE A 12 -4.46 -3.46 -9.27
N GLU A 13 -4.36 -3.97 -10.50
CA GLU A 13 -4.24 -5.41 -10.75
C GLU A 13 -2.98 -5.97 -10.09
N LYS A 14 -1.87 -5.24 -10.13
CA LYS A 14 -0.64 -5.67 -9.44
C LYS A 14 -0.80 -5.73 -7.92
N VAL A 15 -1.48 -4.77 -7.30
CA VAL A 15 -1.77 -4.79 -5.86
C VAL A 15 -2.53 -6.07 -5.51
N LYS A 16 -3.54 -6.45 -6.32
CA LYS A 16 -4.31 -7.69 -6.11
C LYS A 16 -3.41 -8.93 -6.19
N GLU A 17 -2.54 -9.01 -7.20
CA GLU A 17 -1.58 -10.12 -7.34
C GLU A 17 -0.63 -10.23 -6.14
N ILE A 18 -0.10 -9.09 -5.68
CA ILE A 18 0.81 -9.06 -4.53
C ILE A 18 0.07 -9.54 -3.28
N PHE A 19 -1.11 -9.00 -2.99
CA PHE A 19 -1.89 -9.42 -1.83
C PHE A 19 -2.19 -10.92 -1.83
N LEU A 20 -2.63 -11.47 -2.97
CA LEU A 20 -2.84 -12.92 -3.10
C LEU A 20 -1.55 -13.72 -2.88
N SER A 21 -0.43 -13.27 -3.45
CA SER A 21 0.87 -13.93 -3.29
C SER A 21 1.36 -13.94 -1.84
N GLN A 22 1.18 -12.83 -1.13
CA GLN A 22 1.64 -12.69 0.26
C GLN A 22 0.76 -13.48 1.22
N GLN A 23 -0.56 -13.49 1.01
CA GLN A 23 -1.47 -14.37 1.75
C GLN A 23 -1.09 -15.85 1.57
N ALA A 24 -0.73 -16.28 0.36
CA ALA A 24 -0.26 -17.65 0.10
C ALA A 24 1.06 -18.00 0.82
N LYS A 25 1.87 -17.01 1.20
CA LYS A 25 3.08 -17.18 2.01
C LYS A 25 2.82 -17.12 3.52
N ASN A 26 1.55 -17.15 3.95
CA ASN A 26 1.13 -16.96 5.34
C ASN A 26 1.50 -15.59 5.93
N HIS A 27 1.66 -14.56 5.10
CA HIS A 27 1.76 -13.19 5.60
C HIS A 27 0.37 -12.72 6.04
N ARG A 28 0.28 -12.38 7.32
CA ARG A 28 -0.96 -12.16 8.06
C ARG A 28 -1.45 -10.74 7.90
N LEU A 29 -0.55 -9.76 7.91
CA LEU A 29 -0.87 -8.35 7.79
C LEU A 29 -0.20 -7.77 6.55
N ASN A 30 -0.97 -7.52 5.49
CA ASN A 30 -0.48 -6.88 4.27
C ASN A 30 -1.13 -5.51 4.11
N THR A 31 -0.40 -4.49 3.67
CA THR A 31 -0.98 -3.16 3.49
C THR A 31 -0.51 -2.45 2.23
N LEU A 32 -1.36 -1.58 1.72
CA LEU A 32 -1.05 -0.54 0.75
C LEU A 32 -1.05 0.81 1.45
N ILE A 33 0.09 1.49 1.43
CA ILE A 33 0.24 2.83 2.00
C ILE A 33 0.14 3.88 0.89
N CYS A 34 -0.83 4.77 1.05
CA CYS A 34 -1.01 5.97 0.24
C CYS A 34 -0.42 7.20 0.96
N LYS A 35 -0.08 8.24 0.20
CA LYS A 35 0.50 9.48 0.75
C LYS A 35 -0.50 10.26 1.59
N ASN A 36 -1.79 10.20 1.27
CA ASN A 36 -2.83 10.96 1.97
C ASN A 36 -4.22 10.31 1.83
N ALA A 37 -5.18 10.77 2.63
CA ALA A 37 -6.52 10.21 2.70
C ALA A 37 -7.30 10.28 1.36
N ASN A 38 -7.11 11.33 0.56
CA ASN A 38 -7.81 11.44 -0.73
C ASN A 38 -7.33 10.36 -1.70
N GLU A 39 -6.02 10.10 -1.72
CA GLU A 39 -5.44 9.00 -2.51
C GLU A 39 -5.91 7.64 -1.98
N THR A 40 -5.94 7.45 -0.66
CA THR A 40 -6.49 6.24 -0.04
C THR A 40 -7.91 5.97 -0.49
N GLU A 41 -8.80 6.97 -0.45
CA GLU A 41 -10.21 6.83 -0.85
C GLU A 41 -10.34 6.49 -2.34
N ALA A 42 -9.62 7.21 -3.21
CA ALA A 42 -9.64 6.96 -4.65
C ALA A 42 -9.15 5.54 -5.00
N ILE A 43 -8.03 5.12 -4.42
CA ILE A 43 -7.46 3.80 -4.70
C ILE A 43 -8.29 2.68 -4.07
N TYR A 44 -8.88 2.91 -2.89
CA TYR A 44 -9.81 1.97 -2.29
C TYR A 44 -11.04 1.74 -3.18
N PHE A 45 -11.59 2.82 -3.76
CA PHE A 45 -12.70 2.73 -4.71
C PHE A 45 -12.34 1.88 -5.94
N GLU A 46 -11.15 2.09 -6.52
CA GLU A 46 -10.66 1.32 -7.68
C GLU A 46 -10.33 -0.15 -7.36
N LEU A 47 -9.91 -0.44 -6.12
CA LEU A 47 -9.76 -1.82 -5.64
C LEU A 47 -11.11 -2.57 -5.57
N ASN A 48 -12.23 -1.84 -5.68
CA ASN A 48 -13.58 -2.34 -5.94
C ASN A 48 -14.04 -3.47 -5.00
N HIS A 49 -13.63 -3.43 -3.72
CA HIS A 49 -13.81 -4.50 -2.73
C HIS A 49 -13.28 -5.89 -3.12
N ALA A 50 -12.66 -6.05 -4.29
CA ALA A 50 -12.38 -7.35 -4.93
C ALA A 50 -11.25 -8.14 -4.24
N ALA A 51 -10.48 -7.51 -3.36
CA ALA A 51 -9.34 -8.12 -2.68
C ALA A 51 -9.54 -8.27 -1.15
N GLY A 52 -10.77 -8.10 -0.65
CA GLY A 52 -11.04 -8.15 0.80
C GLY A 52 -10.19 -7.13 1.57
N VAL A 53 -9.93 -5.98 0.94
CA VAL A 53 -9.09 -4.92 1.49
C VAL A 53 -9.93 -4.09 2.46
N THR A 54 -9.39 -3.81 3.64
CA THR A 54 -10.03 -2.98 4.66
C THR A 54 -9.30 -1.64 4.75
N VAL A 55 -10.04 -0.53 4.77
CA VAL A 55 -9.45 0.78 5.07
C VAL A 55 -9.12 0.83 6.56
N LEU A 56 -7.87 1.12 6.90
CA LEU A 56 -7.46 1.33 8.29
C LEU A 56 -7.76 2.75 8.73
N ASN A 57 -8.52 2.85 9.81
CA ASN A 57 -8.77 4.08 10.52
C ASN A 57 -7.95 4.08 11.83
N ALA A 58 -7.64 5.26 12.36
CA ALA A 58 -6.75 5.48 13.50
C ALA A 58 -7.17 4.80 14.83
N GLU A 59 -8.36 4.18 14.89
CA GLU A 59 -8.99 3.66 16.10
C GLU A 59 -8.84 2.14 16.28
N ALA A 60 -8.17 1.44 15.36
CA ALA A 60 -8.02 -0.01 15.46
C ALA A 60 -7.03 -0.39 16.58
N GLU A 61 -7.55 -0.95 17.68
CA GLU A 61 -6.73 -1.46 18.81
C GLU A 61 -5.94 -2.72 18.45
N SER A 62 -6.46 -3.54 17.53
CA SER A 62 -5.77 -4.70 17.00
C SER A 62 -6.15 -4.94 15.55
N LEU A 63 -5.22 -5.50 14.77
CA LEU A 63 -5.43 -5.85 13.37
C LEU A 63 -5.64 -7.35 13.24
N GLU A 64 -6.74 -7.74 12.60
CA GLU A 64 -6.98 -9.13 12.19
C GLU A 64 -6.14 -9.49 10.96
N TYR A 65 -6.09 -10.77 10.60
CA TYR A 65 -5.36 -11.17 9.40
C TYR A 65 -6.09 -10.67 8.16
N GLY A 66 -5.38 -9.98 7.27
CA GLY A 66 -6.02 -9.36 6.12
C GLY A 66 -5.11 -8.45 5.31
N ASN A 67 -5.73 -7.90 4.27
CA ASN A 67 -5.16 -6.87 3.41
C ASN A 67 -5.76 -5.53 3.80
N TYR A 68 -4.92 -4.51 3.85
CA TYR A 68 -5.28 -3.20 4.33
C TYR A 68 -4.89 -2.12 3.32
N ILE A 69 -5.56 -0.98 3.40
CA ILE A 69 -5.13 0.26 2.78
C ILE A 69 -5.17 1.37 3.82
N VAL A 70 -4.16 2.23 3.83
CA VAL A 70 -4.01 3.27 4.86
C VAL A 70 -3.26 4.47 4.31
N ASP A 71 -3.59 5.67 4.76
CA ASP A 71 -2.71 6.81 4.52
C ASP A 71 -1.52 6.80 5.49
N ILE A 72 -0.41 7.43 5.09
CA ILE A 72 0.81 7.44 5.89
C ILE A 72 0.65 8.06 7.29
N LYS A 73 -0.30 8.98 7.52
CA LYS A 73 -0.49 9.58 8.85
C LYS A 73 -1.05 8.55 9.83
N ASN A 74 -1.91 7.66 9.34
CA ASN A 74 -2.55 6.60 10.11
C ASN A 74 -1.74 5.30 10.18
N ALA A 75 -0.69 5.15 9.38
CA ALA A 75 0.21 3.98 9.43
C ALA A 75 1.20 4.01 10.63
N LYS A 76 1.31 5.13 11.34
CA LYS A 76 2.32 5.31 12.39
C LYS A 76 2.08 4.36 13.58
N GLY A 77 3.12 3.63 13.98
CA GLY A 77 3.04 2.69 15.11
C GLY A 77 2.46 1.32 14.74
N LEU A 78 2.05 1.13 13.49
CA LEU A 78 1.66 -0.16 12.94
C LEU A 78 2.84 -0.81 12.22
N GLU A 79 2.82 -2.13 12.12
CA GLU A 79 3.79 -2.94 11.38
C GLU A 79 3.03 -4.01 10.59
N PHE A 80 3.52 -4.32 9.40
CA PHE A 80 2.88 -5.22 8.45
C PHE A 80 3.92 -6.19 7.90
N ASP A 81 3.55 -7.44 7.68
CA ASP A 81 4.41 -8.43 7.04
C ASP A 81 4.83 -7.99 5.63
N SER A 82 3.90 -7.35 4.92
CA SER A 82 4.13 -6.80 3.59
C SER A 82 3.56 -5.41 3.44
N VAL A 83 4.34 -4.49 2.87
CA VAL A 83 3.91 -3.12 2.56
C VAL A 83 4.07 -2.85 1.08
N ILE A 84 3.08 -2.20 0.49
CA ILE A 84 3.16 -1.61 -0.85
C ILE A 84 3.11 -0.08 -0.67
N ILE A 85 4.05 0.67 -1.23
CA ILE A 85 3.99 2.13 -1.36
C ILE A 85 3.34 2.44 -2.69
N TRP A 86 2.18 3.11 -2.67
CA TRP A 86 1.37 3.31 -3.87
C TRP A 86 2.05 4.18 -4.93
N ASP A 87 2.61 5.32 -4.55
CA ASP A 87 3.25 6.25 -5.47
C ASP A 87 4.44 6.93 -4.80
N PHE A 88 5.62 6.36 -5.03
CA PHE A 88 6.89 6.89 -4.55
C PHE A 88 7.21 8.27 -5.12
N ASP A 89 6.89 8.50 -6.39
CA ASP A 89 7.24 9.74 -7.09
C ASP A 89 6.42 10.93 -6.59
N SER A 90 5.29 10.66 -5.92
CA SER A 90 4.52 11.70 -5.22
C SER A 90 5.27 12.30 -4.02
N TYR A 91 6.28 11.64 -3.46
CA TYR A 91 7.03 12.12 -2.29
C TYR A 91 8.15 13.07 -2.74
N SER A 92 8.11 14.30 -2.23
CA SER A 92 9.18 15.28 -2.47
C SER A 92 10.36 15.08 -1.52
N ASP A 93 11.48 15.76 -1.76
CA ASP A 93 12.63 15.79 -0.84
C ASP A 93 12.22 16.23 0.58
N ALA A 94 11.21 17.09 0.71
CA ALA A 94 10.69 17.51 2.02
C ALA A 94 9.92 16.40 2.75
N ASP A 95 9.42 15.39 2.01
CA ASP A 95 8.62 14.29 2.53
C ASP A 95 9.48 13.09 2.97
N TYR A 96 10.82 13.17 2.94
CA TYR A 96 11.72 12.03 3.20
C TYR A 96 11.43 11.31 4.53
N LYS A 97 11.05 12.05 5.58
CA LYS A 97 10.69 11.45 6.87
C LYS A 97 9.38 10.66 6.79
N LEU A 98 8.40 11.15 6.04
CA LEU A 98 7.12 10.46 5.83
C LEU A 98 7.35 9.17 5.04
N LEU A 99 8.14 9.26 3.97
CA LEU A 99 8.51 8.10 3.16
C LEU A 99 9.29 7.07 3.98
N TYR A 100 10.26 7.50 4.81
CA TYR A 100 10.98 6.61 5.71
C TYR A 100 10.05 5.90 6.70
N VAL A 101 9.08 6.62 7.27
CA VAL A 101 8.05 6.00 8.13
C VAL A 101 7.29 4.92 7.35
N ALA A 102 6.88 5.21 6.12
CA ALA A 102 6.12 4.29 5.27
C ALA A 102 6.91 3.01 4.97
N MET A 103 8.16 3.16 4.52
CA MET A 103 9.03 2.05 4.15
C MET A 103 9.37 1.16 5.35
N THR A 104 9.56 1.74 6.53
CA THR A 104 9.87 1.01 7.76
C THR A 104 8.66 0.36 8.44
N ARG A 105 7.46 0.41 7.82
CA ARG A 105 6.32 -0.38 8.31
C ARG A 105 6.40 -1.85 7.88
N ALA A 106 7.28 -2.20 6.93
CA ALA A 106 7.43 -3.55 6.40
C ALA A 106 8.33 -4.41 7.28
N LEU A 107 7.84 -5.58 7.68
CA LEU A 107 8.61 -6.57 8.43
C LEU A 107 9.36 -7.55 7.53
N HIS A 108 8.79 -7.92 6.37
CA HIS A 108 9.39 -8.93 5.49
C HIS A 108 9.52 -8.47 4.03
N ASN A 109 8.48 -7.82 3.45
CA ASN A 109 8.55 -7.35 2.07
C ASN A 109 8.06 -5.91 1.92
N LEU A 110 8.83 -5.14 1.17
CA LEU A 110 8.49 -3.79 0.76
C LEU A 110 8.41 -3.75 -0.77
N TYR A 111 7.24 -3.37 -1.29
CA TYR A 111 7.02 -3.09 -2.70
C TYR A 111 6.90 -1.58 -2.87
N VAL A 112 7.63 -1.01 -3.81
CA VAL A 112 7.60 0.43 -4.10
C VAL A 112 7.15 0.63 -5.53
N PHE A 113 6.00 1.28 -5.69
CA PHE A 113 5.45 1.61 -7.00
C PHE A 113 5.84 3.04 -7.38
N THR A 114 6.19 3.22 -8.64
CA THR A 114 6.48 4.51 -9.26
C THR A 114 5.41 4.86 -10.29
N ASN A 115 5.45 6.06 -10.85
CA ASN A 115 4.53 6.51 -11.91
C ASN A 115 4.68 5.72 -13.21
N ASN A 116 5.86 5.14 -13.46
CA ASN A 116 6.19 4.44 -14.70
C ASN A 116 6.24 2.91 -14.51
N GLU A 117 5.30 2.35 -13.73
CA GLU A 117 5.12 0.89 -13.53
C GLU A 117 6.28 0.14 -12.84
N THR A 118 7.40 0.79 -12.53
CA THR A 118 8.52 0.09 -11.91
C THR A 118 8.13 -0.29 -10.50
N ILE A 119 8.14 -1.60 -10.25
CA ILE A 119 7.92 -2.20 -8.94
C ILE A 119 9.28 -2.66 -8.44
N LEU A 120 9.80 -1.96 -7.44
CA LEU A 120 10.96 -2.46 -6.70
C LEU A 120 10.43 -3.33 -5.56
N ASN A 121 10.87 -4.59 -5.51
CA ASN A 121 10.62 -5.46 -4.37
C ASN A 121 11.91 -5.60 -3.56
N LEU A 122 11.82 -5.29 -2.28
CA LEU A 122 12.91 -5.43 -1.32
C LEU A 122 12.46 -6.40 -0.24
N THR A 123 13.18 -7.50 -0.07
CA THR A 123 13.05 -8.35 1.12
C THR A 123 13.85 -7.72 2.24
N VAL A 124 13.17 -7.45 3.36
CA VAL A 124 13.70 -6.82 4.58
C VAL A 124 14.14 -7.92 5.54
#